data_AF-A0A2W5QDV0-F1
#
_entry.id   AF-A0A2W5QDV0-F1
#
_cell.length_a   1.000
_cell.length_b   1.000
_cell.length_c   1.000
_cell.angle_alpha   90.00
_cell.angle_beta   90.00
_cell.angle_gamma   90.00
#
_symmetry.space_group_name_H-M   'P 1'
#
loop_
_entity.id
_entity.type
_entity.pdbx_description
1 polymer ?
#
loop_
_entity_poly.entity_id
_entity_poly.type
_entity_poly.pdbx_seq_one_letter_code
_entity_poly.pdbx_strand_id
1 'polypeptide(L)'
;MIEIDTDKLRALDEAATPGPWERDSEYDGDGLATSGGGCSTGWHNFFIGADVDGKWRTLLDTVNSDHKLIEDDRDENGGHSWDAIGEANTALIAYLRNSVPAILAMAEARKAWAEAVATIMARCEALEDEAADELVKAESEHAQGYWRGQKRTAKSIRRELHDLTRALRSGEREGA
;
A
#
# COMPACT_ATOMS: atom_id res chain seq x y z
N MET A 1 7.04 -12.10 1.51
CA MET A 1 6.62 -10.70 1.67
C MET A 1 7.80 -9.83 1.30
N ILE A 2 7.69 -9.04 0.23
CA ILE A 2 8.72 -8.09 -0.16
C ILE A 2 8.63 -6.92 0.82
N GLU A 3 9.74 -6.60 1.49
CA GLU A 3 9.81 -5.39 2.31
C GLU A 3 9.85 -4.18 1.37
N ILE A 4 8.95 -3.21 1.60
CA ILE A 4 8.90 -2.00 0.80
C ILE A 4 10.07 -1.12 1.26
N ASP A 5 11.04 -0.91 0.38
CA ASP A 5 12.09 0.08 0.54
C ASP A 5 11.48 1.48 0.42
N THR A 6 11.18 2.10 1.58
CA THR A 6 10.48 3.38 1.64
C THR A 6 11.32 4.53 1.12
N ASP A 7 12.65 4.48 1.27
CA ASP A 7 13.56 5.50 0.77
C ASP A 7 13.60 5.47 -0.77
N LYS A 8 13.71 4.27 -1.35
CA LYS A 8 13.64 4.10 -2.80
C LYS A 8 12.28 4.50 -3.35
N LEU A 9 11.19 4.08 -2.71
CA LEU A 9 9.84 4.42 -3.17
C LEU A 9 9.59 5.94 -3.14
N ARG A 10 10.06 6.61 -2.07
CA ARG A 10 10.00 8.08 -1.96
C ARG A 10 10.78 8.77 -3.06
N ALA A 11 12.02 8.34 -3.31
CA ALA A 11 12.85 8.91 -4.37
C ALA A 11 12.21 8.73 -5.76
N LEU A 12 11.56 7.59 -6.02
CA LEU A 12 10.83 7.36 -7.26
C LEU A 12 9.57 8.24 -7.39
N ASP A 13 8.80 8.42 -6.32
CA ASP A 13 7.61 9.29 -6.31
C ASP A 13 7.97 10.76 -6.55
N GLU A 14 9.04 11.24 -5.91
CA GLU A 14 9.55 12.60 -6.09
C GLU A 14 10.09 12.85 -7.50
N ALA A 15 10.65 11.82 -8.15
CA ALA A 15 11.16 11.91 -9.51
C ALA A 15 10.07 11.76 -10.59
N ALA A 16 8.93 11.15 -10.26
CA ALA A 16 7.82 10.94 -11.19
C ALA A 16 7.08 12.25 -11.49
N THR A 17 6.29 12.27 -12.58
CA THR A 17 5.45 13.42 -12.92
C THR A 17 4.56 13.81 -11.74
N PRO A 18 4.60 15.06 -11.26
CA PRO A 18 3.84 15.50 -10.10
C PRO A 18 2.34 15.55 -10.39
N GLY A 19 1.55 15.63 -9.32
CA GLY A 19 0.10 15.72 -9.40
C GLY A 19 -0.60 14.38 -9.61
N PRO A 20 -1.94 14.39 -9.58
CA PRO A 20 -2.73 13.18 -9.82
C PRO A 20 -2.52 12.70 -11.26
N TRP A 21 -2.37 11.39 -11.40
CA TRP A 21 -2.41 10.74 -12.71
C TRP A 21 -3.83 10.29 -13.00
N GLU A 22 -4.31 10.64 -14.18
CA GLU A 22 -5.65 10.40 -14.65
C GLU A 22 -5.62 9.49 -15.87
N ARG A 23 -6.62 8.62 -15.96
CA ARG A 23 -6.83 7.67 -17.06
C ARG A 23 -7.85 8.24 -18.02
N ASP A 24 -7.61 8.09 -19.32
CA ASP A 24 -8.59 8.36 -20.36
C ASP A 24 -8.39 7.42 -21.57
N SER A 25 -9.20 7.59 -22.61
CA SER A 25 -9.18 6.78 -23.83
C SER A 25 -9.28 7.62 -25.11
N GLU A 26 -8.69 7.13 -26.18
CA GLU A 26 -8.75 7.75 -27.51
C GLU A 26 -9.10 6.70 -28.56
N TYR A 27 -9.97 7.07 -29.50
CA TYR A 27 -10.33 6.22 -30.62
C TYR A 27 -9.18 6.18 -31.64
N ASP A 28 -8.63 4.99 -31.87
CA ASP A 28 -7.63 4.76 -32.90
C ASP A 28 -8.28 4.16 -34.14
N GLY A 29 -8.52 5.01 -35.14
CA GLY A 29 -9.12 4.64 -36.42
C GLY A 29 -8.24 3.75 -37.31
N ASP A 30 -6.92 3.75 -37.07
CA ASP A 30 -5.95 2.91 -37.80
C ASP A 30 -5.81 1.53 -37.14
N GLY A 31 -6.34 1.36 -35.94
CA GLY A 31 -6.39 0.10 -35.21
C GLY A 31 -7.15 -0.98 -35.99
N LEU A 32 -6.43 -1.99 -36.51
CA LEU A 32 -7.03 -3.12 -37.21
C LEU A 32 -7.43 -4.22 -36.23
N ALA A 33 -8.70 -4.27 -35.84
CA ALA A 33 -9.27 -5.43 -35.18
C ALA A 33 -9.87 -6.37 -36.24
N THR A 34 -9.21 -7.50 -36.50
CA THR A 34 -9.76 -8.53 -37.42
C THR A 34 -10.79 -9.38 -36.69
N SER A 35 -12.08 -9.08 -36.84
CA SER A 35 -13.13 -10.09 -36.65
C SER A 35 -13.34 -10.83 -37.98
N GLY A 36 -13.62 -12.14 -37.89
CA GLY A 36 -13.55 -13.10 -39.00
C GLY A 36 -14.56 -12.88 -40.13
N GLY A 37 -14.36 -11.86 -40.97
CA GLY A 37 -15.19 -11.64 -42.16
C GLY A 37 -14.91 -10.38 -42.97
N GLY A 38 -14.17 -9.40 -42.46
CA GLY A 38 -13.84 -8.20 -43.23
C GLY A 38 -13.46 -7.05 -42.31
N CYS A 39 -12.53 -6.21 -42.78
CA CYS A 39 -11.93 -5.08 -42.08
C CYS A 39 -12.94 -4.32 -41.21
N SER A 40 -12.90 -4.50 -39.89
CA SER A 40 -13.60 -3.63 -38.96
C SER A 40 -12.66 -2.56 -38.41
N THR A 41 -13.08 -1.33 -38.67
CA THR A 41 -13.11 -0.13 -37.82
C THR A 41 -12.26 -0.15 -36.54
N GLY A 42 -11.57 0.97 -36.32
CA GLY A 42 -10.78 1.29 -35.14
C GLY A 42 -11.42 1.00 -33.78
N TRP A 43 -10.61 1.05 -32.73
CA TRP A 43 -10.97 0.73 -31.35
C TRP A 43 -10.32 1.73 -30.39
N HIS A 44 -10.84 1.82 -29.16
CA HIS A 44 -10.29 2.73 -28.15
C HIS A 44 -9.03 2.17 -27.49
N ASN A 45 -7.94 2.93 -27.62
CA ASN A 45 -6.75 2.81 -26.77
C ASN A 45 -6.94 3.57 -25.47
N PHE A 46 -6.15 3.22 -24.47
CA PHE A 46 -6.15 3.90 -23.18
C PHE A 46 -4.82 4.59 -22.95
N PHE A 47 -4.84 5.66 -22.18
CA PHE A 47 -3.64 6.38 -21.80
C PHE A 47 -3.78 6.92 -20.38
N ILE A 48 -2.63 7.25 -19.82
CA ILE A 48 -2.51 7.96 -18.56
C ILE A 48 -1.92 9.33 -18.88
N GLY A 49 -2.53 10.37 -18.33
CA GLY A 49 -1.96 11.70 -18.34
C GLY A 49 -2.00 12.37 -16.97
N ALA A 50 -1.42 13.56 -16.91
CA ALA A 50 -1.49 14.43 -15.75
C ALA A 50 -1.54 15.89 -16.21
N ASP A 51 -2.11 16.75 -15.38
CA ASP A 51 -1.94 18.19 -15.54
C ASP A 51 -0.52 18.57 -15.09
N VAL A 52 0.25 19.11 -16.04
CA VAL A 52 1.58 19.68 -15.79
C VAL A 52 1.52 21.16 -16.18
N ASP A 53 1.54 22.03 -15.16
CA ASP A 53 1.50 23.49 -15.30
C ASP A 53 0.26 24.03 -16.04
N GLY A 54 -0.92 23.50 -15.69
CA GLY A 54 -2.21 23.87 -16.27
C GLY A 54 -2.45 23.27 -17.66
N LYS A 55 -1.71 22.21 -18.03
CA LYS A 55 -1.78 21.58 -19.35
C LYS A 55 -1.75 20.07 -19.23
N TRP A 56 -2.71 19.43 -19.89
CA TRP A 56 -2.72 17.99 -20.03
C TRP A 56 -1.46 17.49 -20.75
N ARG A 57 -0.80 16.48 -20.16
CA ARG A 57 0.30 15.74 -20.75
C ARG A 57 0.00 14.26 -20.69
N THR A 58 -0.04 13.61 -21.85
CA THR A 58 -0.01 12.15 -21.93
C THR A 58 1.35 11.64 -21.48
N LEU A 59 1.38 10.74 -20.51
CA LEU A 59 2.58 10.19 -19.89
C LEU A 59 2.87 8.78 -20.41
N LEU A 60 1.83 7.96 -20.55
CA LEU A 60 1.88 6.57 -21.00
C LEU A 60 0.65 6.31 -21.85
N ASP A 61 0.78 5.57 -22.94
CA ASP A 61 -0.34 5.11 -23.75
C ASP A 61 -0.24 3.62 -24.03
N THR A 62 -1.38 3.02 -24.41
CA THR A 62 -1.44 1.59 -24.75
C THR A 62 -1.32 1.35 -26.25
N VAL A 63 -1.23 2.38 -27.10
CA VAL A 63 -1.29 2.26 -28.58
C VAL A 63 -0.30 1.22 -29.09
N ASN A 64 0.93 1.25 -28.57
CA ASN A 64 2.02 0.35 -28.96
C ASN A 64 2.15 -0.90 -28.09
N SER A 65 1.14 -1.26 -27.30
CA SER A 65 1.16 -2.51 -26.53
C SER A 65 1.05 -3.72 -27.46
N ASP A 66 2.01 -4.65 -27.37
CA ASP A 66 1.97 -5.94 -28.11
C ASP A 66 0.98 -6.95 -27.49
N HIS A 67 0.46 -6.64 -26.29
CA HIS A 67 -0.54 -7.47 -25.62
C HIS A 67 -1.84 -6.70 -25.47
N LYS A 68 -2.82 -7.06 -26.30
CA LYS A 68 -4.12 -6.41 -26.39
C LYS A 68 -5.23 -7.45 -26.43
N LEU A 69 -6.33 -7.14 -25.77
CA LEU A 69 -7.59 -7.87 -25.91
C LEU A 69 -8.63 -6.88 -26.36
N ILE A 70 -9.07 -7.02 -27.61
CA ILE A 70 -10.12 -6.15 -28.14
C ILE A 70 -11.47 -6.76 -27.76
N GLU A 71 -12.16 -6.10 -26.84
CA GLU A 71 -13.56 -6.36 -26.55
C GLU A 71 -14.43 -5.45 -27.40
N ASP A 72 -15.66 -5.90 -27.62
CA ASP A 72 -16.55 -5.33 -28.60
C ASP A 72 -17.99 -5.45 -28.11
N ASP A 73 -18.64 -4.31 -27.89
CA ASP A 73 -20.04 -4.21 -27.49
C ASP A 73 -20.87 -3.55 -28.60
N ARG A 74 -20.70 -4.04 -29.83
CA ARG A 74 -21.45 -3.58 -31.01
C ARG A 74 -22.92 -3.98 -30.94
N ASP A 75 -23.79 -3.00 -30.77
CA ASP A 75 -25.25 -3.11 -30.92
C ASP A 75 -25.76 -2.59 -32.28
N GLU A 76 -27.09 -2.56 -32.46
CA GLU A 76 -27.75 -2.08 -33.69
C GLU A 76 -27.54 -0.59 -33.98
N ASN A 77 -27.01 0.19 -33.03
CA ASN A 77 -26.77 1.63 -33.14
C ASN A 77 -25.30 1.97 -33.40
N GLY A 78 -24.44 0.96 -33.59
CA GLY A 78 -23.00 1.15 -33.74
C GLY A 78 -22.34 1.22 -32.37
N GLY A 79 -22.09 0.05 -31.78
CA GLY A 79 -21.41 0.01 -30.49
C GLY A 79 -19.89 0.16 -30.58
N HIS A 80 -19.23 -0.07 -29.46
CA HIS A 80 -17.88 0.38 -29.18
C HIS A 80 -16.92 -0.81 -29.01
N SER A 81 -15.71 -0.68 -29.55
CA SER A 81 -14.64 -1.65 -29.36
C SER A 81 -13.46 -1.00 -28.63
N TRP A 82 -12.83 -1.73 -27.70
CA TRP A 82 -11.76 -1.19 -26.85
C TRP A 82 -10.73 -2.24 -26.46
N ASP A 83 -9.52 -1.78 -26.10
CA ASP A 83 -8.48 -2.61 -25.50
C ASP A 83 -8.72 -2.81 -24.00
N ALA A 84 -9.39 -3.91 -23.64
CA ALA A 84 -9.75 -4.25 -22.26
C ALA A 84 -8.53 -4.46 -21.36
N ILE A 85 -7.43 -4.97 -21.91
CA ILE A 85 -6.17 -5.11 -21.16
C ILE A 85 -5.52 -3.74 -20.95
N GLY A 86 -5.53 -2.88 -21.97
CA GLY A 86 -5.08 -1.50 -21.86
C GLY A 86 -5.85 -0.72 -20.80
N GLU A 87 -7.18 -0.87 -20.76
CA GLU A 87 -8.04 -0.30 -19.72
C GLU A 87 -7.61 -0.75 -18.32
N ALA A 88 -7.51 -2.07 -18.10
CA ALA A 88 -7.17 -2.63 -16.80
C ALA A 88 -5.77 -2.19 -16.34
N ASN A 89 -4.78 -2.21 -17.24
CA ASN A 89 -3.41 -1.81 -16.94
C ASN A 89 -3.31 -0.33 -16.58
N THR A 90 -3.94 0.55 -17.37
CA THR A 90 -3.90 1.99 -17.11
C THR A 90 -4.62 2.35 -15.80
N ALA A 91 -5.74 1.69 -15.50
CA ALA A 91 -6.45 1.85 -14.23
C ALA A 91 -5.57 1.43 -13.03
N LEU A 92 -4.92 0.26 -13.11
CA LEU A 92 -4.03 -0.21 -12.05
C LEU A 92 -2.85 0.73 -11.82
N ILE A 93 -2.17 1.14 -12.89
CA ILE A 93 -0.99 2.01 -12.80
C ILE A 93 -1.36 3.38 -12.21
N ALA A 94 -2.44 4.01 -12.70
CA ALA A 94 -2.90 5.29 -12.17
C ALA A 94 -3.25 5.18 -10.67
N TYR A 95 -3.97 4.12 -10.28
CA TYR A 95 -4.31 3.88 -8.87
C TYR A 95 -3.07 3.69 -7.99
N LEU A 96 -2.13 2.84 -8.41
CA LEU A 96 -0.90 2.59 -7.67
C LEU A 96 -0.06 3.86 -7.52
N ARG A 97 0.17 4.60 -8.61
CA ARG A 97 0.92 5.86 -8.56
C ARG A 97 0.28 6.84 -7.59
N ASN A 98 -1.04 7.02 -7.65
CA ASN A 98 -1.75 7.98 -6.81
C ASN A 98 -1.79 7.54 -5.33
N SER A 99 -1.63 6.24 -5.07
CA SER A 99 -1.61 5.66 -3.72
C SER A 99 -0.23 5.70 -3.06
N VAL A 100 0.85 6.02 -3.79
CA VAL A 100 2.22 6.01 -3.23
C VAL A 100 2.37 6.85 -1.96
N PRO A 101 1.85 8.08 -1.87
CA PRO A 101 1.95 8.87 -0.63
C PRO A 101 1.28 8.19 0.56
N ALA A 102 0.13 7.54 0.35
CA ALA A 102 -0.59 6.80 1.39
C ALA A 102 0.19 5.54 1.81
N ILE A 103 0.73 4.80 0.84
CA ILE A 103 1.57 3.62 1.10
C ILE A 103 2.81 3.99 1.93
N LEU A 104 3.49 5.08 1.57
CA LEU A 104 4.64 5.61 2.33
C LEU A 104 4.25 6.00 3.75
N ALA A 105 3.15 6.73 3.92
CA ALA A 105 2.65 7.12 5.24
C ALA A 105 2.33 5.91 6.12
N MET A 106 1.70 4.87 5.54
CA MET A 106 1.41 3.63 6.25
C MET A 106 2.68 2.88 6.66
N ALA A 107 3.70 2.84 5.79
CA ALA A 107 4.97 2.20 6.09
C ALA A 107 5.73 2.90 7.23
N GLU A 108 5.80 4.23 7.21
CA GLU A 108 6.42 5.00 8.31
C GLU A 108 5.64 4.85 9.62
N ALA A 109 4.30 4.89 9.58
CA ALA A 109 3.48 4.66 10.77
C ALA A 109 3.71 3.26 11.38
N ARG A 110 3.89 2.24 10.53
CA ARG A 110 4.22 0.88 10.98
C ARG A 110 5.59 0.82 11.65
N LYS A 111 6.59 1.51 11.09
CA LYS A 111 7.93 1.60 11.69
C LYS A 111 7.89 2.30 13.04
N ALA A 112 7.23 3.45 13.13
CA ALA A 112 7.06 4.19 14.38
C ALA A 112 6.32 3.35 15.45
N TRP A 113 5.29 2.60 15.06
CA TRP A 113 4.60 1.68 15.95
C TRP A 113 5.53 0.58 16.47
N ALA A 114 6.34 -0.02 15.59
CA ALA A 114 7.28 -1.07 15.98
C ALA A 114 8.33 -0.56 16.97
N GLU A 115 8.86 0.64 16.75
CA GLU A 115 9.80 1.31 17.66
C GLU A 115 9.16 1.65 19.02
N ALA A 116 7.92 2.12 19.02
CA ALA A 116 7.17 2.41 20.24
C ALA A 116 6.94 1.13 21.07
N VAL A 117 6.52 0.04 20.43
CA VAL A 117 6.31 -1.25 21.10
C VAL A 117 7.62 -1.80 21.67
N ALA A 118 8.71 -1.75 20.89
CA ALA A 118 10.04 -2.15 21.38
C ALA A 118 10.46 -1.33 22.62
N THR A 119 10.23 -0.02 22.59
CA THR A 119 10.54 0.88 23.72
C THR A 119 9.72 0.52 24.96
N ILE A 120 8.41 0.29 24.82
CA ILE A 120 7.55 -0.08 25.96
C ILE A 120 7.95 -1.43 26.53
N MET A 121 8.24 -2.43 25.69
CA MET A 121 8.72 -3.74 26.14
C MET A 121 10.01 -3.62 26.94
N ALA A 122 10.99 -2.86 26.44
CA ALA A 122 12.26 -2.63 27.15
C ALA A 122 12.06 -1.90 28.49
N ARG A 123 11.15 -0.92 28.56
CA ARG A 123 10.82 -0.23 29.82
C ARG A 123 10.12 -1.15 30.83
N CYS A 124 9.22 -2.01 30.37
CA CYS A 124 8.57 -2.99 31.23
C CYS A 124 9.58 -4.03 31.76
N GLU A 125 10.51 -4.49 30.93
CA GLU A 125 11.59 -5.39 31.36
C GLU A 125 12.47 -4.73 32.44
N ALA A 126 12.93 -3.49 32.19
CA ALA A 126 13.71 -2.75 33.19
C ALA A 126 12.96 -2.56 34.52
N LEU A 127 11.63 -2.31 34.47
CA LEU A 127 10.80 -2.20 35.66
C LEU A 127 10.59 -3.56 36.36
N GLU A 128 10.52 -4.66 35.61
CA GLU A 128 10.45 -6.01 36.18
C GLU A 128 11.71 -6.35 36.99
N ASP A 129 12.89 -5.93 36.49
CA ASP A 129 14.19 -6.12 37.12
C ASP A 129 14.36 -5.20 38.33
N GLU A 130 14.10 -3.90 38.18
CA GLU A 130 14.15 -2.94 39.30
C GLU A 130 13.21 -3.36 40.44
N ALA A 131 11.98 -3.76 40.13
CA ALA A 131 11.05 -4.26 41.13
C ALA A 131 11.53 -5.57 41.76
N ALA A 132 12.29 -6.41 41.05
CA ALA A 132 12.90 -7.60 41.64
C ALA A 132 13.97 -7.24 42.67
N ASP A 133 14.85 -6.31 42.33
CA ASP A 133 15.93 -5.84 43.21
C ASP A 133 15.38 -5.13 44.46
N GLU A 134 14.37 -4.28 44.29
CA GLU A 134 13.76 -3.56 45.41
C GLU A 134 12.94 -4.48 46.32
N LEU A 135 12.36 -5.57 45.79
CA LEU A 135 11.71 -6.59 46.61
C LEU A 135 12.67 -7.29 47.57
N VAL A 136 13.94 -7.45 47.19
CA VAL A 136 14.98 -8.01 48.07
C VAL A 136 15.30 -7.06 49.22
N LYS A 137 15.23 -5.75 48.98
CA LYS A 137 15.55 -4.69 49.94
C LYS A 137 14.37 -4.28 50.83
N ALA A 138 13.14 -4.62 50.45
CA ALA A 138 11.93 -4.11 51.09
C ALA A 138 11.71 -4.66 52.51
N GLU A 139 11.78 -3.76 53.49
CA GLU A 139 11.66 -4.10 54.92
C GLU A 139 10.21 -4.19 55.45
N SER A 140 9.24 -3.64 54.71
CA SER A 140 7.83 -3.63 55.12
C SER A 140 6.92 -4.37 54.13
N GLU A 141 5.83 -4.96 54.64
CA GLU A 141 4.81 -5.58 53.80
C GLU A 141 4.22 -4.60 52.78
N HIS A 142 4.07 -3.33 53.16
CA HIS A 142 3.58 -2.30 52.25
C HIS A 142 4.54 -2.07 51.07
N ALA A 143 5.84 -1.92 51.34
CA ALA A 143 6.85 -1.77 50.30
C ALA A 143 6.93 -3.02 49.40
N GLN A 144 6.87 -4.21 49.98
CA GLN A 144 6.83 -5.46 49.22
C GLN A 144 5.56 -5.55 48.34
N GLY A 145 4.41 -5.11 48.86
CA GLY A 145 3.16 -5.04 48.12
C GLY A 145 3.25 -4.11 46.91
N TYR A 146 3.82 -2.92 47.09
CA TYR A 146 4.03 -1.95 46.02
C TYR A 146 4.88 -2.53 44.88
N TRP A 147 6.07 -3.06 45.18
CA TRP A 147 6.98 -3.58 44.15
C TRP A 147 6.46 -4.86 43.48
N ARG A 148 5.75 -5.75 44.21
CA ARG A 148 5.01 -6.87 43.60
C ARG A 148 3.95 -6.38 42.62
N GLY A 149 3.27 -5.28 42.95
CA GLY A 149 2.30 -4.61 42.08
C GLY A 149 2.95 -4.11 40.80
N GLN A 150 4.04 -3.31 40.90
CA GLN A 150 4.77 -2.79 39.75
C GLN A 150 5.24 -3.91 38.81
N LYS A 151 5.89 -4.94 39.37
CA LYS A 151 6.36 -6.11 38.60
C LYS A 151 5.22 -6.83 37.87
N ARG A 152 4.07 -7.01 38.54
CA ARG A 152 2.90 -7.67 37.94
C ARG A 152 2.32 -6.85 36.80
N THR A 153 2.21 -5.54 36.96
CA THR A 153 1.68 -4.63 35.94
C THR A 153 2.59 -4.61 34.71
N ALA A 154 3.90 -4.44 34.89
CA ALA A 154 4.88 -4.48 33.81
C ALA A 154 4.80 -5.78 32.99
N LYS A 155 4.71 -6.92 33.70
CA LYS A 155 4.56 -8.24 33.07
C LYS A 155 3.24 -8.39 32.30
N SER A 156 2.14 -7.81 32.79
CA SER A 156 0.85 -7.84 32.07
C SER A 156 0.93 -7.05 30.77
N ILE A 157 1.45 -5.81 30.84
CA ILE A 157 1.62 -4.94 29.67
C ILE A 157 2.47 -5.64 28.60
N ARG A 158 3.61 -6.22 28.99
CA ARG A 158 4.50 -6.92 28.07
C ARG A 158 3.83 -8.12 27.40
N ARG A 159 3.04 -8.89 28.14
CA ARG A 159 2.26 -10.01 27.60
C ARG A 159 1.21 -9.53 26.60
N GLU A 160 0.45 -8.51 26.96
CA GLU A 160 -0.59 -7.92 26.08
C GLU A 160 0.01 -7.38 24.78
N LEU A 161 1.14 -6.67 24.86
CA LEU A 161 1.85 -6.18 23.66
C LEU A 161 2.40 -7.32 22.80
N HIS A 162 2.91 -8.38 23.42
CA HIS A 162 3.36 -9.56 22.68
C HIS A 162 2.21 -10.22 21.92
N ASP A 163 1.04 -10.37 22.56
CA ASP A 163 -0.15 -10.97 21.94
C ASP A 163 -0.69 -10.10 20.79
N LEU A 164 -0.74 -8.78 20.96
CA LEU A 164 -1.10 -7.84 19.91
C LEU A 164 -0.15 -7.91 18.71
N THR A 165 1.16 -7.94 18.97
CA THR A 165 2.19 -8.04 17.92
C THR A 165 2.10 -9.37 17.17
N ARG A 166 1.79 -10.46 17.88
CA ARG A 166 1.58 -11.78 17.29
C ARG A 166 0.33 -11.82 16.41
N ALA A 167 -0.78 -11.26 16.89
CA ALA A 167 -2.04 -11.19 16.15
C ALA A 167 -1.92 -10.39 14.85
N LEU A 168 -1.20 -9.26 14.89
CA LEU A 168 -0.87 -8.47 13.69
C LEU A 168 -0.11 -9.32 12.66
N ARG A 169 0.93 -10.04 13.10
CA ARG A 169 1.72 -10.91 12.21
C ARG A 169 0.96 -12.12 11.67
N SER A 170 -0.05 -12.63 12.37
CA SER A 170 -0.90 -13.72 11.86
C SER A 170 -1.97 -13.22 10.90
N GLY A 171 -2.58 -12.05 11.17
CA GLY A 171 -3.52 -11.41 10.24
C GLY A 171 -2.85 -11.04 8.90
N GLU A 172 -1.58 -10.62 8.93
CA GLU A 172 -0.76 -10.40 7.73
C GLU A 172 -0.54 -11.68 6.88
N ARG A 173 -0.69 -12.87 7.46
CA ARG A 173 -0.52 -14.16 6.75
C ARG A 173 -1.82 -14.72 6.19
N GLU A 174 -2.96 -14.38 6.76
CA GLU A 174 -4.27 -14.84 6.32
C GLU A 174 -4.88 -13.96 5.23
N GLY A 175 -4.39 -12.71 5.08
CA GLY A 175 -4.81 -11.77 4.04
C GLY A 175 -3.91 -11.74 2.79
N ALA A 176 -2.97 -12.68 2.63
CA ALA A 176 -2.07 -12.82 1.48
C ALA A 176 -2.35 -14.13 0.74
#